data_AF-A0A367IQL9-F1
#
_entry.id   AF-A0A367IQL9-F1
#
_cell.length_a   1.000
_cell.length_b   1.000
_cell.length_c   1.000
_cell.angle_alpha   90.00
_cell.angle_beta   90.00
_cell.angle_gamma   90.00
#
_symmetry.space_group_name_H-M   'P 1'
#
loop_
_entity.id
_entity.type
_entity.pdbx_description
1 polymer ?
#
loop_
_entity_poly.entity_id
_entity_poly.type
_entity_poly.pdbx_seq_one_letter_code
_entity_poly.pdbx_strand_id
1 'polypeptide(L)'
;MDNSNNLVNLDKLDDWLENDLHESGLLSVPMDTCPQMISPTEMVSPPISECTPRLSHLAETPNVLRYQPLTPMDTPMDTPMDTPMDTPKAEMPPSTSPPDIQSFIKALALLGSIHPNQEPQEKNENNKREKSESFDKSLSHEELIALKRQRNTDAARRSRQRKAMRMETLERKVMDLESANERLKLRAAIAESEKANIEAKEKSSKVRILELERQLANAHRVLLQSNFREITA
;
A
#
# COMPACT_ATOMS: atom_id res chain seq x y z
N MET A 1 8.77 45.84 -17.84
CA MET A 1 7.39 45.63 -17.34
C MET A 1 6.71 44.75 -18.37
N ASP A 2 7.07 43.47 -18.42
CA ASP A 2 6.47 42.51 -19.36
C ASP A 2 6.10 41.27 -18.57
N ASN A 3 4.83 41.23 -18.18
CA ASN A 3 4.25 40.19 -17.35
C ASN A 3 3.74 39.10 -18.28
N SER A 4 4.62 38.17 -18.64
CA SER A 4 4.26 36.98 -19.44
C SER A 4 3.43 36.04 -18.57
N ASN A 5 2.12 36.14 -18.72
CA ASN A 5 1.14 35.19 -18.22
C ASN A 5 1.42 33.80 -18.82
N ASN A 6 2.14 32.96 -18.06
CA ASN A 6 2.09 31.51 -18.22
C ASN A 6 0.72 31.03 -17.72
N LEU A 7 -0.31 31.21 -18.56
CA LEU A 7 -1.58 30.53 -18.40
C LEU A 7 -1.33 29.07 -18.76
N VAL A 8 -0.98 28.30 -17.73
CA VAL A 8 -0.82 26.84 -17.81
C VAL A 8 -2.12 26.30 -18.40
N ASN A 9 -2.01 25.78 -19.62
CA ASN A 9 -3.12 25.23 -20.38
C ASN A 9 -3.59 23.94 -19.68
N LEU A 10 -4.52 24.10 -18.74
CA LEU A 10 -5.06 23.05 -17.88
C LEU A 10 -5.93 22.05 -18.65
N ASP A 11 -6.36 22.39 -19.87
CA ASP A 11 -7.21 21.58 -20.74
C ASP A 11 -6.49 20.41 -21.42
N LYS A 12 -5.19 20.21 -21.20
CA LYS A 12 -4.41 19.10 -21.81
C LYS A 12 -3.99 18.01 -20.83
N LEU A 13 -4.29 18.16 -19.55
CA LEU A 13 -3.86 17.18 -18.54
C LEU A 13 -4.82 15.99 -18.41
N ASP A 14 -5.97 16.02 -19.10
CA ASP A 14 -7.04 15.03 -18.93
C ASP A 14 -7.21 14.06 -20.10
N ASP A 15 -6.48 14.19 -21.22
CA ASP A 15 -6.60 13.27 -22.36
C ASP A 15 -6.32 11.80 -21.98
N TRP A 16 -5.47 11.57 -20.99
CA TRP A 16 -5.16 10.22 -20.50
C TRP A 16 -6.24 9.69 -19.55
N LEU A 17 -6.81 10.55 -18.70
CA LEU A 17 -7.87 10.19 -17.77
C LEU A 17 -9.20 9.96 -18.51
N GLU A 18 -9.46 10.76 -19.55
CA GLU A 18 -10.65 10.68 -20.39
C GLU A 18 -10.66 9.38 -21.21
N ASN A 19 -9.51 8.97 -21.76
CA ASN A 19 -9.37 7.66 -22.40
C ASN A 19 -9.58 6.49 -21.41
N ASP A 20 -9.07 6.59 -20.18
CA ASP A 20 -9.23 5.54 -19.16
C ASP A 20 -10.70 5.43 -18.68
N LEU A 21 -11.41 6.56 -18.57
CA LEU A 21 -12.84 6.59 -18.25
C LEU A 21 -13.72 6.06 -19.41
N HIS A 22 -13.32 6.33 -20.66
CA HIS A 22 -13.98 5.76 -21.84
C HIS A 22 -13.75 4.25 -21.97
N GLU A 23 -12.52 3.76 -21.75
CA GLU A 23 -12.24 2.31 -21.72
C GLU A 23 -12.98 1.61 -20.57
N SER A 24 -13.22 2.31 -19.47
CA SER A 24 -13.98 1.81 -18.32
C SER A 24 -15.50 1.81 -18.54
N GLY A 25 -16.00 2.40 -19.63
CA GLY A 25 -17.44 2.49 -19.94
C GLY A 25 -18.25 3.43 -19.04
N LEU A 26 -17.58 4.18 -18.16
CA LEU A 26 -18.20 5.09 -17.19
C LEU A 26 -18.76 6.36 -17.84
N LEU A 27 -18.14 6.82 -18.93
CA LEU A 27 -18.62 7.93 -19.77
C LEU A 27 -19.25 7.38 -21.06
N SER A 28 -20.42 6.76 -20.92
CA SER A 28 -21.27 6.51 -22.09
C SER A 28 -21.98 7.82 -22.43
N VAL A 29 -21.50 8.54 -23.45
CA VAL A 29 -22.16 9.74 -23.96
C VAL A 29 -23.55 9.34 -24.49
N PRO A 30 -24.65 9.90 -23.97
CA PRO A 30 -25.98 9.61 -24.48
C PRO A 30 -26.10 10.25 -25.86
N MET A 31 -25.94 9.44 -26.91
CA MET A 31 -26.36 9.82 -28.26
C MET A 31 -27.80 9.39 -28.43
N ASP A 32 -28.69 10.38 -28.46
CA ASP A 32 -30.10 10.20 -28.74
C ASP A 32 -30.33 9.61 -30.15
N THR A 33 -31.32 8.72 -30.22
CA THR A 33 -32.15 8.33 -31.37
C THR A 33 -31.52 7.58 -32.56
N CYS A 34 -31.82 6.27 -32.71
CA CYS A 34 -32.90 5.76 -33.58
C CYS A 34 -33.02 4.20 -33.50
N PRO A 35 -34.21 3.59 -33.75
CA PRO A 35 -34.49 2.20 -33.39
C PRO A 35 -34.53 1.24 -34.60
N GLN A 36 -34.14 -0.02 -34.40
CA GLN A 36 -34.65 -1.20 -35.14
C GLN A 36 -34.18 -2.48 -34.41
N MET A 37 -35.09 -3.24 -33.78
CA MET A 37 -35.60 -4.54 -34.24
C MET A 37 -34.47 -5.43 -34.78
N ILE A 38 -34.20 -6.63 -34.25
CA ILE A 38 -35.00 -7.86 -34.45
C ILE A 38 -34.72 -8.85 -33.28
N SER A 39 -35.75 -9.56 -32.83
CA SER A 39 -35.73 -10.73 -31.93
C SER A 39 -34.92 -11.93 -32.50
N PRO A 40 -34.42 -12.88 -31.69
CA PRO A 40 -35.17 -14.15 -31.60
C PRO A 40 -34.97 -14.98 -30.31
N THR A 41 -36.10 -15.53 -29.87
CA THR A 41 -36.38 -16.96 -29.62
C THR A 41 -35.46 -17.80 -28.72
N GLU A 42 -36.05 -18.18 -27.59
CA GLU A 42 -35.76 -19.27 -26.67
C GLU A 42 -35.41 -20.60 -27.36
N MET A 43 -34.47 -21.37 -26.80
CA MET A 43 -34.70 -22.77 -26.40
C MET A 43 -33.59 -23.27 -25.45
N VAL A 44 -34.01 -23.44 -24.18
CA VAL A 44 -33.67 -24.44 -23.15
C VAL A 44 -32.34 -25.22 -23.30
N SER A 45 -31.47 -25.10 -22.28
CA SER A 45 -30.34 -26.02 -22.02
C SER A 45 -30.37 -26.62 -20.60
N PRO A 46 -29.81 -27.83 -20.38
CA PRO A 46 -30.04 -28.69 -19.22
C PRO A 46 -28.98 -28.55 -18.10
N PRO A 47 -29.18 -29.18 -16.92
CA PRO A 47 -28.34 -29.00 -15.74
C PRO A 47 -26.95 -29.66 -15.84
N ILE A 48 -25.98 -28.95 -15.28
CA ILE A 48 -24.56 -29.27 -15.13
C ILE A 48 -24.32 -30.51 -14.26
N SER A 49 -23.56 -31.45 -14.81
CA SER A 49 -23.08 -32.67 -14.15
C SER A 49 -21.83 -32.36 -13.30
N GLU A 50 -21.87 -32.77 -12.04
CA GLU A 50 -20.75 -32.79 -11.10
C GLU A 50 -19.71 -33.85 -11.51
N CYS A 51 -18.53 -33.41 -11.94
CA CYS A 51 -17.37 -34.30 -12.12
C CYS A 51 -16.23 -33.85 -11.20
N THR A 52 -16.28 -34.30 -9.95
CA THR A 52 -15.13 -34.35 -9.05
C THR A 52 -14.30 -35.61 -9.38
N PRO A 53 -13.00 -35.49 -9.75
CA PRO A 53 -12.17 -36.66 -9.89
C PRO A 53 -11.69 -37.12 -8.51
N ARG A 54 -12.23 -38.25 -8.08
CA ARG A 54 -11.81 -39.04 -6.91
C ARG A 54 -10.45 -39.67 -7.19
N LEU A 55 -9.37 -39.12 -6.64
CA LEU A 55 -8.04 -39.74 -6.65
C LEU A 55 -7.96 -40.80 -5.54
N SER A 56 -8.01 -42.06 -5.93
CA SER A 56 -7.73 -43.21 -5.06
C SER A 56 -6.67 -44.12 -5.70
N HIS A 57 -5.59 -44.29 -4.95
CA HIS A 57 -4.69 -45.45 -4.86
C HIS A 57 -3.66 -45.79 -5.95
N LEU A 58 -2.50 -46.20 -5.41
CA LEU A 58 -1.41 -47.04 -5.93
C LEU A 58 -0.28 -46.36 -6.72
N ALA A 59 0.86 -46.15 -6.04
CA ALA A 59 2.00 -47.07 -6.20
C ALA A 59 3.15 -46.68 -5.25
N GLU A 60 3.60 -47.67 -4.49
CA GLU A 60 4.86 -47.67 -3.74
C GLU A 60 6.04 -47.43 -4.67
N THR A 61 6.92 -46.49 -4.30
CA THR A 61 8.30 -46.48 -4.76
C THR A 61 9.21 -46.21 -3.54
N PRO A 62 10.12 -47.12 -3.18
CA PRO A 62 11.12 -46.85 -2.15
C PRO A 62 12.36 -46.30 -2.83
N ASN A 63 12.41 -44.99 -3.06
CA ASN A 63 13.68 -44.31 -3.36
C ASN A 63 14.01 -43.38 -2.20
N VAL A 64 14.72 -43.96 -1.24
CA VAL A 64 15.42 -43.29 -0.14
C VAL A 64 16.53 -42.44 -0.75
N LEU A 65 16.22 -41.23 -1.17
CA LEU A 65 17.23 -40.18 -1.29
C LEU A 65 17.53 -39.69 0.12
N ARG A 66 18.56 -40.28 0.73
CA ARG A 66 19.22 -39.75 1.93
C ARG A 66 19.61 -38.31 1.67
N TYR A 67 18.86 -37.37 2.23
CA TYR A 67 19.38 -36.03 2.47
C TYR A 67 20.36 -36.13 3.64
N GLN A 68 21.64 -35.95 3.36
CA GLN A 68 22.67 -35.80 4.37
C GLN A 68 22.67 -34.31 4.78
N PRO A 69 22.23 -33.94 6.00
CA PRO A 69 22.36 -32.57 6.46
C PRO A 69 23.85 -32.25 6.60
N LEU A 70 24.31 -31.23 5.87
CA LEU A 70 25.63 -30.66 6.04
C LEU A 70 25.75 -30.13 7.47
N THR A 71 26.68 -30.70 8.21
CA THR A 71 27.09 -30.24 9.54
C THR A 71 27.56 -28.78 9.46
N PRO A 72 27.13 -27.90 10.37
CA PRO A 72 27.69 -26.56 10.51
C PRO A 72 29.20 -26.67 10.80
N MET A 73 30.02 -26.04 9.95
CA MET A 73 31.46 -25.87 10.22
C MET A 73 31.63 -25.00 11.46
N ASP A 74 32.47 -25.48 12.36
CA ASP A 74 32.94 -24.81 13.56
C ASP A 74 33.64 -23.50 13.22
N THR A 75 33.06 -22.37 13.63
CA THR A 75 33.78 -21.10 13.71
C THR A 75 34.45 -21.04 15.08
N PRO A 76 35.79 -20.87 15.15
CA PRO A 76 36.49 -20.79 16.43
C PRO A 76 36.11 -19.51 17.18
N MET A 77 35.61 -19.70 18.41
CA MET A 77 35.36 -18.66 19.40
C MET A 77 36.69 -18.29 20.08
N ASP A 78 37.27 -17.15 19.71
CA ASP A 78 38.22 -16.44 20.56
C ASP A 78 37.45 -15.39 21.38
N THR A 79 37.30 -15.68 22.68
CA THR A 79 37.12 -14.70 23.77
C THR A 79 38.50 -14.57 24.46
N PRO A 80 38.87 -13.49 25.18
CA PRO A 80 37.98 -12.70 26.05
C PRO A 80 38.31 -11.18 26.16
N MET A 81 37.36 -10.37 26.64
CA MET A 81 37.67 -9.30 27.60
C MET A 81 36.43 -8.92 28.40
N ASP A 82 36.63 -8.92 29.72
CA ASP A 82 35.67 -8.63 30.77
C ASP A 82 35.13 -7.20 30.70
N THR A 83 33.81 -7.05 30.83
CA THR A 83 33.21 -5.80 31.30
C THR A 83 31.93 -6.12 32.06
N PRO A 84 31.83 -5.84 33.37
CA PRO A 84 30.60 -6.01 34.12
C PRO A 84 29.72 -4.77 33.94
N MET A 85 28.65 -4.90 33.17
CA MET A 85 27.54 -3.93 33.19
C MET A 85 26.23 -4.69 33.37
N ASP A 86 25.68 -4.55 34.57
CA ASP A 86 24.34 -4.97 34.95
C ASP A 86 23.31 -4.42 33.96
N THR A 87 22.67 -5.33 33.23
CA THR A 87 21.46 -5.03 32.46
C THR A 87 20.32 -5.94 32.91
N PRO A 88 19.13 -5.40 33.18
CA PRO A 88 18.01 -6.20 33.68
C PRO A 88 17.51 -7.16 32.60
N LYS A 89 17.47 -8.42 33.02
CA LYS A 89 16.93 -9.61 32.37
C LYS A 89 15.46 -9.39 31.99
N ALA A 90 15.20 -9.03 30.74
CA ALA A 90 13.86 -9.12 30.15
C ALA A 90 13.74 -10.46 29.41
N GLU A 91 13.04 -11.39 30.03
CA GLU A 91 12.72 -12.71 29.50
C GLU A 91 11.86 -12.57 28.23
N MET A 92 12.44 -12.92 27.08
CA MET A 92 11.72 -13.15 25.83
C MET A 92 11.22 -14.61 25.82
N PRO A 93 9.91 -14.87 25.72
CA PRO A 93 9.40 -16.23 25.57
C PRO A 93 9.61 -16.73 24.12
N PRO A 94 10.15 -17.94 23.90
CA PRO A 94 10.11 -18.59 22.60
C PRO A 94 8.71 -19.18 22.38
N SER A 95 7.78 -18.38 21.85
CA SER A 95 6.46 -18.87 21.42
C SER A 95 6.41 -18.97 19.91
N THR A 96 6.98 -20.05 19.37
CA THR A 96 6.76 -20.47 17.98
C THR A 96 5.49 -21.33 17.91
N SER A 97 4.32 -20.72 18.16
CA SER A 97 3.06 -21.32 17.74
C SER A 97 2.96 -21.23 16.21
N PRO A 98 2.56 -22.30 15.50
CA PRO A 98 2.31 -22.22 14.07
C PRO A 98 1.30 -21.12 13.79
N PRO A 99 1.48 -20.31 12.73
CA PRO A 99 0.58 -19.21 12.41
C PRO A 99 -0.84 -19.75 12.29
N ASP A 100 -1.75 -19.20 13.09
CA ASP A 100 -3.14 -19.63 13.12
C ASP A 100 -3.82 -19.29 11.78
N ILE A 101 -3.91 -20.31 10.93
CA ILE A 101 -4.51 -20.22 9.60
C ILE A 101 -5.98 -19.78 9.72
N GLN A 102 -6.66 -20.05 10.84
CA GLN A 102 -8.04 -19.61 11.06
C GLN A 102 -8.13 -18.08 11.19
N SER A 103 -7.16 -17.44 11.83
CA SER A 103 -7.08 -15.98 11.93
C SER A 103 -6.92 -15.34 10.54
N PHE A 104 -6.12 -15.95 9.66
CA PHE A 104 -5.97 -15.50 8.28
C PHE A 104 -7.24 -15.72 7.44
N ILE A 105 -7.92 -16.86 7.58
CA ILE A 105 -9.19 -17.15 6.90
C ILE A 105 -10.29 -16.16 7.35
N LYS A 106 -10.35 -15.84 8.65
CA LYS A 106 -11.29 -14.84 9.18
C LYS A 106 -11.00 -13.44 8.66
N ALA A 107 -9.73 -13.05 8.55
CA ALA A 107 -9.34 -11.76 7.96
C ALA A 107 -9.73 -11.66 6.48
N LEU A 108 -9.55 -12.74 5.70
CA LEU A 108 -9.98 -12.80 4.30
C LEU A 108 -11.51 -12.72 4.16
N ALA A 109 -12.27 -13.39 5.04
CA ALA A 109 -13.73 -13.31 5.07
C ALA A 109 -14.23 -11.90 5.41
N LEU A 110 -13.54 -11.18 6.30
CA LEU A 110 -13.87 -9.81 6.67
C LEU A 110 -13.56 -8.83 5.52
N LEU A 111 -12.44 -9.04 4.82
CA LEU A 111 -12.03 -8.19 3.68
C LEU A 111 -12.96 -8.34 2.47
N GLY A 112 -13.59 -9.51 2.30
CA GLY A 112 -14.63 -9.73 1.29
C GLY A 112 -15.96 -9.03 1.59
N SER A 113 -16.18 -8.57 2.83
CA SER A 113 -17.44 -7.95 3.26
C SER A 113 -17.42 -6.41 3.23
N ILE A 114 -16.26 -5.78 3.03
CA ILE A 114 -16.17 -4.32 2.91
C ILE A 114 -16.37 -3.95 1.44
N HIS A 115 -17.59 -4.18 0.95
CA HIS A 115 -18.08 -3.57 -0.27
C HIS A 115 -18.79 -2.28 0.14
N PRO A 116 -18.26 -1.08 -0.19
CA PRO A 116 -19.00 0.15 0.07
C PRO A 116 -20.24 0.16 -0.81
N ASN A 117 -21.38 0.15 -0.14
CA ASN A 117 -22.71 0.56 -0.55
C ASN A 117 -22.71 1.37 -1.88
N GLN A 118 -22.96 0.69 -2.99
CA GLN A 118 -23.51 1.27 -4.22
C GLN A 118 -24.74 0.44 -4.59
N GLU A 119 -25.83 1.18 -4.82
CA GLU A 119 -27.08 0.93 -5.57
C GLU A 119 -27.13 -0.31 -6.51
N PRO A 120 -28.33 -0.83 -6.82
CA PRO A 120 -28.56 -2.22 -7.17
C PRO A 120 -27.80 -2.66 -8.43
N GLN A 121 -26.89 -3.63 -8.25
CA GLN A 121 -26.21 -4.31 -9.35
C GLN A 121 -27.23 -5.07 -10.22
N GLU A 122 -27.48 -4.53 -11.40
CA GLU A 122 -27.81 -5.36 -12.56
C GLU A 122 -26.72 -6.41 -12.71
N LYS A 123 -27.14 -7.68 -12.65
CA LYS A 123 -26.29 -8.86 -12.79
C LYS A 123 -25.70 -8.88 -14.20
N ASN A 124 -24.55 -8.24 -14.36
CA ASN A 124 -23.81 -8.26 -15.62
C ASN A 124 -23.03 -9.57 -15.73
N GLU A 125 -23.75 -10.67 -16.00
CA GLU A 125 -23.18 -11.97 -16.38
C GLU A 125 -22.68 -12.00 -17.84
N ASN A 126 -22.24 -10.86 -18.37
CA ASN A 126 -21.93 -10.68 -19.79
C ASN A 126 -20.42 -10.55 -20.04
N ASN A 127 -19.64 -11.49 -19.51
CA ASN A 127 -18.31 -11.78 -20.04
C ASN A 127 -18.15 -13.27 -20.32
N LYS A 128 -19.23 -13.93 -20.78
CA LYS A 128 -19.07 -15.11 -21.62
C LYS A 128 -18.52 -14.62 -22.95
N ARG A 129 -17.20 -14.59 -23.04
CA ARG A 129 -16.43 -14.49 -24.27
C ARG A 129 -17.05 -15.49 -25.24
N GLU A 130 -17.93 -15.02 -26.13
CA GLU A 130 -18.46 -15.83 -27.21
C GLU A 130 -17.25 -16.30 -28.00
N LYS A 131 -16.86 -17.53 -27.71
CA LYS A 131 -15.85 -18.24 -28.46
C LYS A 131 -16.49 -18.40 -29.82
N SER A 132 -16.04 -17.59 -30.77
CA SER A 132 -16.41 -17.65 -32.18
C SER A 132 -15.96 -18.99 -32.76
N GLU A 133 -16.65 -20.07 -32.38
CA GLU A 133 -16.47 -21.42 -32.91
C GLU A 133 -17.00 -21.53 -34.34
N SER A 134 -17.68 -20.49 -34.85
CA SER A 134 -18.14 -20.42 -36.25
C SER A 134 -17.00 -20.35 -37.27
N PHE A 135 -15.80 -19.91 -36.87
CA PHE A 135 -14.61 -19.89 -37.74
C PHE A 135 -13.76 -21.17 -37.66
N ASP A 136 -14.00 -22.03 -36.67
CA ASP A 136 -13.19 -23.24 -36.43
C ASP A 136 -13.72 -24.47 -37.21
N LYS A 137 -14.91 -24.39 -37.82
CA LYS A 137 -15.54 -25.54 -38.51
C LYS A 137 -14.98 -25.85 -39.90
N SER A 138 -14.26 -24.91 -40.51
CA SER A 138 -13.62 -25.06 -41.82
C SER A 138 -12.13 -25.36 -41.76
N LEU A 139 -11.53 -25.30 -40.57
CA LEU A 139 -10.11 -25.57 -40.35
C LEU A 139 -9.88 -27.05 -40.04
N SER A 140 -8.77 -27.58 -40.53
CA SER A 140 -8.33 -28.93 -40.15
C SER A 140 -8.06 -29.01 -38.65
N HIS A 141 -8.17 -30.21 -38.08
CA HIS A 141 -7.90 -30.44 -36.65
C HIS A 141 -6.50 -29.94 -36.23
N GLU A 142 -5.52 -30.06 -37.11
CA GLU A 142 -4.14 -29.60 -36.88
C GLU A 142 -4.05 -28.06 -36.83
N GLU A 143 -4.73 -27.36 -37.73
CA GLU A 143 -4.79 -25.90 -37.72
C GLU A 143 -5.46 -25.37 -36.45
N LEU A 144 -6.50 -26.05 -35.95
CA LEU A 144 -7.15 -25.70 -34.70
C LEU A 144 -6.21 -25.83 -33.49
N ILE A 145 -5.37 -26.88 -33.46
CA ILE A 145 -4.36 -27.07 -32.42
C ILE A 145 -3.30 -25.98 -32.50
N ALA A 146 -2.81 -25.66 -33.70
CA ALA A 146 -1.84 -24.60 -33.92
C ALA A 146 -2.36 -23.24 -33.44
N LEU A 147 -3.61 -22.88 -33.78
CA LEU A 147 -4.26 -21.66 -33.31
C LEU A 147 -4.40 -21.60 -31.79
N LYS A 148 -4.77 -22.70 -31.13
CA LYS A 148 -4.85 -22.74 -29.66
C LYS A 148 -3.49 -22.51 -29.01
N ARG A 149 -2.42 -23.12 -29.54
CA ARG A 149 -1.04 -22.91 -29.08
C ARG A 149 -0.60 -21.47 -29.27
N GLN A 150 -0.92 -20.87 -30.41
CA GLN A 150 -0.64 -19.46 -30.68
C GLN A 150 -1.37 -18.54 -29.70
N ARG A 151 -2.68 -18.75 -29.48
CA ARG A 151 -3.48 -17.98 -28.52
C ARG A 151 -2.97 -18.11 -27.09
N ASN A 152 -2.58 -19.31 -26.66
CA ASN A 152 -1.99 -19.52 -25.32
C ASN A 152 -0.64 -18.83 -25.18
N THR A 153 0.20 -18.91 -26.22
CA THR A 153 1.50 -18.22 -26.26
C THR A 153 1.33 -16.71 -26.13
N ASP A 154 0.39 -16.13 -26.88
CA ASP A 154 0.07 -14.70 -26.78
C ASP A 154 -0.50 -14.35 -25.40
N ALA A 155 -1.40 -15.16 -24.85
CA ALA A 155 -1.94 -14.97 -23.50
C ALA A 155 -0.83 -14.99 -22.43
N ALA A 156 0.12 -15.91 -22.53
CA ALA A 156 1.28 -16.00 -21.64
C ALA A 156 2.19 -14.76 -21.78
N ARG A 157 2.44 -14.30 -23.02
CA ARG A 157 3.20 -13.07 -23.29
C ARG A 157 2.54 -11.86 -22.65
N ARG A 158 1.24 -11.65 -22.89
CA ARG A 158 0.46 -10.55 -22.29
C ARG A 158 0.42 -10.64 -20.77
N SER A 159 0.31 -11.85 -20.21
CA SER A 159 0.36 -12.07 -18.76
C SER A 159 1.70 -11.62 -18.17
N ARG A 160 2.82 -12.02 -18.79
CA ARG A 160 4.16 -11.58 -18.40
C ARG A 160 4.34 -10.07 -18.53
N GLN A 161 3.86 -9.47 -19.63
CA GLN A 161 3.92 -8.03 -19.85
C GLN A 161 3.14 -7.26 -18.78
N ARG A 162 1.89 -7.67 -18.48
CA ARG A 162 1.10 -7.06 -17.40
C ARG A 162 1.77 -7.20 -16.04
N LYS A 163 2.41 -8.34 -15.77
CA LYS A 163 3.17 -8.53 -14.52
C LYS A 163 4.35 -7.57 -14.46
N ALA A 164 5.12 -7.42 -15.55
CA ALA A 164 6.25 -6.49 -15.62
C ALA A 164 5.79 -5.04 -15.39
N MET A 165 4.73 -4.60 -16.06
CA MET A 165 4.16 -3.25 -15.87
C MET A 165 3.67 -3.00 -14.44
N ARG A 166 3.05 -4.01 -13.80
CA ARG A 166 2.63 -3.91 -12.39
C ARG A 166 3.84 -3.79 -11.46
N MET A 167 4.88 -4.58 -11.68
CA MET A 167 6.12 -4.50 -10.90
C MET A 167 6.75 -3.11 -11.03
N GLU A 168 6.89 -2.59 -12.25
CA GLU A 168 7.43 -1.26 -12.50
C GLU A 168 6.59 -0.15 -11.82
N THR A 169 5.26 -0.29 -11.85
CA THR A 169 4.37 0.66 -11.17
C THR A 169 4.55 0.61 -9.65
N LEU A 170 4.72 -0.58 -9.08
CA LEU A 170 4.97 -0.73 -7.65
C LEU A 170 6.34 -0.17 -7.26
N GLU A 171 7.38 -0.43 -8.05
CA GLU A 171 8.72 0.12 -7.85
C GLU A 171 8.70 1.65 -7.86
N ARG A 172 8.00 2.26 -8.84
CA ARG A 172 7.81 3.71 -8.89
C ARG A 172 7.10 4.24 -7.65
N LYS A 173 6.01 3.59 -7.21
CA LYS A 173 5.29 3.97 -5.99
C LYS A 173 6.15 3.86 -4.74
N VAL A 174 7.00 2.84 -4.65
CA VAL A 174 7.94 2.69 -3.53
C VAL A 174 8.92 3.86 -3.52
N MET A 175 9.55 4.18 -4.65
CA MET A 175 10.46 5.33 -4.76
C MET A 175 9.78 6.66 -4.38
N ASP A 176 8.55 6.90 -4.86
CA ASP A 176 7.79 8.10 -4.55
C ASP A 176 7.47 8.20 -3.05
N LEU A 177 7.05 7.07 -2.44
CA LEU A 177 6.75 7.00 -1.02
C LEU A 177 8.01 7.17 -0.16
N GLU A 178 9.14 6.61 -0.56
CA GLU A 178 10.43 6.78 0.12
C GLU A 178 10.89 8.24 0.08
N SER A 179 10.85 8.89 -1.09
CA SER A 179 11.15 10.31 -1.26
C SER A 179 10.22 11.20 -0.41
N ALA A 180 8.92 10.90 -0.40
CA ALA A 180 7.96 11.61 0.44
C ALA A 180 8.25 11.41 1.93
N ASN A 181 8.63 10.20 2.35
CA ASN A 181 8.98 9.87 3.73
C ASN A 181 10.24 10.63 4.18
N GLU A 182 11.31 10.65 3.37
CA GLU A 182 12.52 11.42 3.64
C GLU A 182 12.22 12.92 3.82
N ARG A 183 11.40 13.48 2.93
CA ARG A 183 10.98 14.88 3.02
C ARG A 183 10.19 15.17 4.29
N LEU A 184 9.31 14.26 4.70
CA LEU A 184 8.54 14.40 5.95
C LEU A 184 9.45 14.31 7.18
N LYS A 185 10.40 13.37 7.20
CA LYS A 185 11.41 13.26 8.26
C LYS A 185 12.22 14.54 8.41
N LEU A 186 12.67 15.13 7.30
CA LEU A 186 13.40 16.41 7.33
C LEU A 186 12.54 17.53 7.92
N ARG A 187 11.27 17.65 7.50
CA ARG A 187 10.35 18.65 8.05
C ARG A 187 10.09 18.46 9.54
N ALA A 188 9.94 17.22 9.98
CA ALA A 188 9.78 16.89 11.40
C ALA A 188 11.01 17.31 12.21
N ALA A 189 12.22 16.98 11.73
CA ALA A 189 13.47 17.39 12.38
C ALA A 189 13.61 18.93 12.48
N ILE A 190 13.26 19.66 11.42
CA ILE A 190 13.24 21.13 11.44
C ILE A 190 12.26 21.64 12.50
N ALA A 191 11.01 21.17 12.48
CA ALA A 191 9.99 21.60 13.43
C ALA A 191 10.36 21.28 14.89
N GLU A 192 10.98 20.12 15.14
CA GLU A 192 11.50 19.75 16.46
C GLU A 192 12.63 20.68 16.92
N SER A 193 13.55 21.05 16.01
CA SER A 193 14.62 22.00 16.31
C SER A 193 14.09 23.41 16.60
N GLU A 194 13.08 23.86 15.85
CA GLU A 194 12.42 25.15 16.05
C GLU A 194 11.68 25.19 17.38
N LYS A 195 10.94 24.13 17.71
CA LYS A 195 10.26 23.98 19.01
C LYS A 195 11.25 24.07 20.16
N ALA A 196 12.37 23.32 20.08
CA ALA A 196 13.40 23.34 21.11
C ALA A 196 14.03 24.74 21.27
N ASN A 197 14.25 25.46 20.17
CA ASN A 197 14.77 26.83 20.18
C ASN A 197 13.79 27.81 20.86
N ILE A 198 12.49 27.72 20.54
CA ILE A 198 11.45 28.55 21.17
C ILE A 198 11.38 28.27 22.67
N GLU A 199 11.37 27.00 23.06
CA GLU A 199 11.32 26.60 24.48
C GLU A 199 12.54 27.13 25.25
N ALA A 200 13.74 27.09 24.66
CA ALA A 200 14.95 27.65 25.25
C ALA A 200 14.87 29.17 25.44
N LYS A 201 14.32 29.89 24.45
CA LYS A 201 14.08 31.34 24.54
C LYS A 201 13.04 31.68 25.60
N GLU A 202 11.95 30.92 25.69
CA GLU A 202 10.94 31.10 26.72
C GLU A 202 11.50 30.90 28.12
N LYS A 203 12.30 29.85 28.34
CA LYS A 203 12.98 29.61 29.62
C LYS A 203 13.89 30.79 29.98
N SER A 204 14.70 31.25 29.03
CA SER A 204 15.60 32.40 29.24
C SER A 204 14.83 33.69 29.55
N SER A 205 13.72 33.94 28.85
CA SER A 205 12.84 35.08 29.08
C SER A 205 12.18 35.03 30.47
N LYS A 206 11.66 33.86 30.87
CA LYS A 206 11.08 33.66 32.22
C LYS A 206 12.10 33.95 33.32
N VAL A 207 13.32 33.45 33.19
CA VAL A 207 14.41 33.73 34.15
C VAL A 207 14.69 35.23 34.20
N ARG A 208 14.75 35.91 33.04
CA ARG A 208 14.99 37.35 32.99
C ARG A 208 13.86 38.17 33.63
N ILE A 209 12.60 37.77 33.43
CA ILE A 209 11.43 38.42 34.04
C ILE A 209 11.53 38.32 35.57
N LEU A 210 11.77 37.12 36.11
CA LEU A 210 11.90 36.91 37.55
C LEU A 210 13.02 37.76 38.17
N GLU A 211 14.15 37.88 37.47
CA GLU A 211 15.26 38.73 37.91
C GLU A 211 14.86 40.22 37.95
N LEU A 212 14.14 40.70 36.93
CA LEU A 212 13.68 42.09 36.88
C LEU A 212 12.62 42.37 37.96
N GLU A 213 11.70 41.44 38.19
CA GLU A 213 10.71 41.53 39.28
C GLU A 213 11.40 41.60 40.65
N ARG A 214 12.44 40.78 40.86
CA ARG A 214 13.27 40.84 42.07
C ARG A 214 13.95 42.20 42.24
N GLN A 215 14.51 42.74 41.17
CA GLN A 215 15.15 44.06 41.19
C GLN A 215 14.14 45.18 41.51
N LEU A 216 12.95 45.12 40.91
CA LEU A 216 11.85 46.04 41.18
C LEU A 216 11.43 46.00 42.65
N ALA A 217 11.22 44.78 43.20
CA ALA A 217 10.85 44.59 44.60
C ALA A 217 11.92 45.12 45.56
N ASN A 218 13.21 44.89 45.24
CA ASN A 218 14.32 45.41 46.03
C ASN A 218 14.40 46.94 46.00
N ALA A 219 14.27 47.55 44.82
CA ALA A 219 14.27 49.00 44.65
C ALA A 219 13.11 49.65 45.44
N HIS A 220 11.92 49.07 45.36
CA HIS A 220 10.76 49.51 46.13
C HIS A 220 11.01 49.43 47.64
N ARG A 221 11.60 48.33 48.14
CA ARG A 221 11.96 48.18 49.55
C ARG A 221 12.97 49.24 50.00
N VAL A 222 13.97 49.55 49.19
CA VAL A 222 14.99 50.58 49.49
C VAL A 222 14.35 51.97 49.60
N LEU A 223 13.48 52.33 48.65
CA LEU A 223 12.78 53.62 48.67
C LEU A 223 11.89 53.80 49.91
N LEU A 224 11.19 52.74 50.31
CA LEU A 224 10.41 52.77 51.56
C LEU A 224 11.31 52.95 52.78
N GLN A 225 12.43 52.24 52.86
CA GLN A 225 13.38 52.37 53.98
C GLN A 225 14.04 53.75 54.05
N SER A 226 14.37 54.37 52.91
CA SER A 226 14.96 55.71 52.89
C SER A 226 13.95 56.77 53.34
N ASN A 227 12.71 56.72 52.85
CA ASN A 227 11.65 57.66 53.24
C ASN A 227 11.35 57.58 54.75
N PHE A 228 11.34 56.38 55.34
CA PHE A 228 11.15 56.25 56.78
C PHE A 228 12.28 56.90 57.59
N ARG A 229 13.55 56.78 57.15
CA ARG A 229 14.68 57.39 57.86
C ARG A 229 14.62 58.92 57.84
N GLU A 230 14.21 59.54 56.74
CA GLU A 230 14.07 61.00 56.64
C GLU A 230 12.97 61.57 57.55
N ILE A 231 11.90 60.82 57.85
CA ILE A 231 10.82 61.29 58.73
C ILE A 231 11.23 61.23 60.22
N THR A 232 12.11 60.29 60.58
CA THR A 232 12.54 60.08 61.96
C THR A 232 13.83 60.80 62.37
N ALA A 233 14.54 61.42 61.42
CA ALA A 233 15.76 62.20 61.67
C ALA A 233 15.43 63.69 61.84
#